data_AF-A0A834MB85-F1
#
_entry.id   AF-A0A834MB85-F1
#
_cell.length_a   1.000
_cell.length_b   1.000
_cell.length_c   1.000
_cell.angle_alpha   90.00
_cell.angle_beta   90.00
_cell.angle_gamma   90.00
#
_symmetry.space_group_name_H-M   'P 1'
#
loop_
_entity.id
_entity.type
_entity.pdbx_description
1 polymer ?
#
loop_
_entity_poly.entity_id
_entity_poly.type
_entity_poly.pdbx_seq_one_letter_code
_entity_poly.pdbx_strand_id
1 'polypeptide(L)'
;MDNVLGFRSNTFSQKMGLLCVFIGVICLTSRVTGQSYNVYNALYHFPSGSGMGLYVAVAWPLTDINIDVFGAVFLEAYYSLPFNDTQLQYPPVVSDRSLGRRSVYESLISKFDAKGYPGKACLLRSICEAASYSMQHFNGVLGDLFHILLTPSTSSDSKEDYFLEYWQAEETGTNTQNCESYNACRINLLDLMSFIK
;
A
#
# COMPACT_ATOMS: atom_id res chain seq x y z
N MET A 1 28.44 -7.45 26.70
CA MET A 1 27.44 -7.68 27.75
C MET A 1 27.20 -6.34 28.42
N ASP A 2 25.97 -5.87 28.24
CA ASP A 2 25.25 -4.87 29.03
C ASP A 2 25.75 -3.41 28.98
N ASN A 3 25.24 -2.67 27.99
CA ASN A 3 25.05 -1.22 28.11
C ASN A 3 23.55 -0.93 27.97
N VAL A 4 22.87 -0.89 29.11
CA VAL A 4 21.49 -0.43 29.26
C VAL A 4 21.50 1.10 29.15
N LEU A 5 21.04 1.64 28.02
CA LEU A 5 20.74 3.06 27.87
C LEU A 5 19.43 3.36 28.58
N GLY A 6 19.54 3.74 29.86
CA GLY A 6 18.43 4.27 30.63
C GLY A 6 18.04 5.67 30.16
N PHE A 7 16.88 5.79 29.53
CA PHE A 7 16.24 7.09 29.31
C PHE A 7 15.46 7.47 30.58
N ARG A 8 16.00 8.45 31.30
CA ARG A 8 15.37 9.05 32.48
C ARG A 8 14.21 9.93 32.02
N SER A 9 12.98 9.56 32.41
CA SER A 9 11.78 10.35 32.13
C SER A 9 11.83 11.69 32.87
N ASN A 10 11.81 12.79 32.14
CA ASN A 10 11.33 14.07 32.66
C ASN A 10 10.18 14.52 31.76
N THR A 11 8.96 14.34 32.27
CA THR A 11 7.81 15.25 32.13
C THR A 11 7.71 16.02 30.80
N PHE A 12 7.19 15.37 29.77
CA PHE A 12 6.80 16.03 28.52
C PHE A 12 5.41 16.67 28.68
N SER A 13 5.37 17.80 29.41
CA SER A 13 4.24 18.73 29.37
C SER A 13 4.52 19.78 28.29
N GLN A 14 3.62 19.83 27.30
CA GLN A 14 3.34 20.97 26.43
C GLN A 14 4.54 21.83 25.99
N LYS A 15 5.05 21.55 24.78
CA LYS A 15 5.28 22.60 23.76
C LYS A 15 5.50 21.96 22.39
N MET A 16 4.62 22.36 21.47
CA MET A 16 4.80 22.30 20.02
C MET A 16 6.18 22.84 19.68
N GLY A 17 7.15 21.94 19.51
CA GLY A 17 8.54 22.26 19.22
C GLY A 17 9.03 21.24 18.23
N LEU A 18 8.97 21.62 16.95
CA LEU A 18 9.70 21.09 15.80
C LEU A 18 10.46 19.78 16.10
N LEU A 19 9.79 18.64 15.93
CA LEU A 19 10.43 17.33 16.01
C LEU A 19 11.28 17.17 14.74
N CYS A 20 12.52 17.65 14.79
CA CYS A 20 13.51 17.40 13.74
C CYS A 20 13.81 15.90 13.70
N VAL A 21 13.10 15.17 12.85
CA VAL A 21 13.44 13.77 12.51
C VAL A 21 14.72 13.83 11.67
N PHE A 22 15.86 13.66 12.32
CA PHE A 22 17.13 13.47 11.62
C PHE A 22 17.14 12.05 11.02
N ILE A 23 16.67 11.93 9.77
CA ILE A 23 16.87 10.73 8.96
C ILE A 23 18.36 10.72 8.55
N GLY A 24 19.20 10.16 9.41
CA GLY A 24 20.60 9.91 9.09
C GLY A 24 20.70 8.72 8.14
N VAL A 25 20.82 8.99 6.84
CA VAL A 25 21.20 7.95 5.87
C VAL A 25 22.69 7.65 6.08
N ILE A 26 22.98 6.61 6.86
CA ILE A 26 24.36 6.12 7.01
C ILE A 26 24.71 5.33 5.75
N CYS A 27 25.34 6.01 4.79
CA CYS A 27 25.86 5.38 3.59
C CYS A 27 27.22 4.76 3.90
N LEU A 28 27.25 3.48 4.27
CA LEU A 28 28.50 2.71 4.35
C LEU A 28 28.97 2.40 2.93
N THR A 29 29.74 3.30 2.33
CA THR A 29 30.42 3.02 1.06
C THR A 29 31.73 2.29 1.36
N SER A 30 31.73 0.96 1.31
CA SER A 30 32.98 0.22 1.13
C SER A 30 33.47 0.49 -0.30
N ARG A 31 34.53 1.31 -0.44
CA ARG A 31 35.27 1.35 -1.71
C ARG A 31 36.02 0.02 -1.84
N VAL A 32 35.47 -0.90 -2.62
CA VAL A 32 36.22 -2.07 -3.11
C VAL A 32 37.18 -1.55 -4.18
N THR A 33 38.34 -1.04 -3.75
CA THR A 33 39.44 -0.72 -4.66
C THR A 33 40.15 -2.02 -5.04
N GLY A 34 39.99 -2.47 -6.28
CA GLY A 34 40.95 -3.41 -6.88
C GLY A 34 40.43 -4.68 -7.55
N GLN A 35 39.13 -4.84 -7.81
CA GLN A 35 38.68 -5.88 -8.76
C GLN A 35 37.99 -5.24 -9.96
N SER A 36 38.69 -5.26 -11.10
CA SER A 36 38.10 -4.96 -12.40
C SER A 36 37.20 -6.13 -12.78
N TYR A 37 35.90 -5.99 -12.52
CA TYR A 37 34.92 -6.96 -12.99
C TYR A 37 34.62 -6.64 -14.44
N ASN A 38 35.00 -7.55 -15.34
CA ASN A 38 34.69 -7.42 -16.76
C ASN A 38 33.21 -7.73 -16.94
N VAL A 39 32.39 -6.69 -17.09
CA VAL A 39 30.94 -6.81 -17.29
C VAL A 39 30.72 -7.14 -18.76
N TYR A 40 30.57 -8.43 -19.07
CA TYR A 40 30.41 -8.92 -20.44
C TYR A 40 29.12 -8.47 -21.13
N ASN A 41 28.21 -7.79 -20.42
CA ASN A 41 26.98 -7.29 -21.01
C ASN A 41 26.36 -6.15 -20.18
N ALA A 42 26.35 -4.92 -20.68
CA ALA A 42 25.82 -3.75 -19.97
C ALA A 42 24.30 -3.81 -19.71
N LEU A 43 23.57 -4.72 -20.39
CA LEU A 43 22.16 -4.99 -20.11
C LEU A 43 21.92 -5.84 -18.85
N TYR A 44 22.96 -6.48 -18.29
CA TYR A 44 22.85 -7.42 -17.17
C TYR A 44 23.60 -6.88 -15.97
N HIS A 45 22.88 -6.53 -14.92
CA HIS A 45 23.42 -5.73 -13.83
C HIS A 45 23.62 -6.53 -12.52
N PHE A 46 23.23 -7.81 -12.46
CA PHE A 46 23.21 -8.58 -11.20
C PHE A 46 24.06 -9.86 -11.25
N PRO A 47 25.06 -10.03 -10.35
CA PRO A 47 25.84 -11.27 -10.24
C PRO A 47 25.00 -12.45 -9.72
N SER A 48 25.47 -13.68 -9.92
CA SER A 48 24.83 -14.92 -9.45
C SER A 48 24.59 -14.89 -7.94
N GLY A 49 23.37 -15.20 -7.50
CA GLY A 49 22.98 -15.19 -6.08
C GLY A 49 22.52 -13.82 -5.57
N SER A 50 22.33 -12.84 -6.44
CA SER A 50 21.77 -11.54 -6.07
C SER A 50 20.27 -11.61 -5.78
N GLY A 51 19.83 -10.90 -4.76
CA GLY A 51 18.42 -10.68 -4.44
C GLY A 51 18.18 -9.24 -4.02
N MET A 52 16.96 -8.77 -4.22
CA MET A 52 16.46 -7.48 -3.76
C MET A 52 15.46 -7.70 -2.64
N GLY A 53 15.62 -7.00 -1.52
CA GLY A 53 14.71 -7.06 -0.38
C GLY A 53 14.03 -5.71 -0.11
N LEU A 54 12.77 -5.75 0.30
CA LEU A 54 12.01 -4.61 0.83
C LEU A 54 11.65 -4.91 2.30
N TYR A 55 11.92 -3.94 3.18
CA TYR A 55 11.58 -4.03 4.60
C TYR A 55 10.70 -2.85 5.00
N VAL A 56 9.55 -3.12 5.59
CA VAL A 56 8.64 -2.10 6.14
C VAL A 56 8.45 -2.38 7.63
N ALA A 57 8.86 -1.43 8.47
CA ALA A 57 8.68 -1.50 9.91
C ALA A 57 7.64 -0.46 10.34
N VAL A 58 6.56 -0.92 10.97
CA VAL A 58 5.51 -0.05 11.50
C VAL A 58 5.49 -0.21 13.01
N ALA A 59 5.64 0.90 13.74
CA ALA A 59 5.55 0.92 15.19
C ALA A 59 4.44 1.87 15.65
N TRP A 60 3.67 1.47 16.67
CA TRP A 60 2.61 2.28 17.25
C TRP A 60 2.71 2.31 18.78
N PRO A 61 2.49 3.47 19.41
CA PRO A 61 2.46 3.58 20.87
C PRO A 61 1.17 2.96 21.43
N LEU A 62 1.30 2.21 22.53
CA LEU A 62 0.17 1.68 23.30
C LEU A 62 -0.04 2.56 24.53
N THR A 63 -0.88 3.57 24.40
CA THR A 63 -1.15 4.56 25.45
C THR A 63 -2.31 4.13 26.34
N ASP A 64 -2.12 3.08 27.14
CA ASP A 64 -3.11 2.64 28.15
C ASP A 64 -2.47 2.26 29.50
N ILE A 65 -1.16 2.44 29.65
CA ILE A 65 -0.38 2.05 30.82
C ILE A 65 0.61 3.16 31.16
N ASN A 66 0.93 3.34 32.45
CA ASN A 66 1.93 4.33 32.95
C ASN A 66 3.38 4.00 32.53
N ILE A 67 3.55 3.18 31.50
CA ILE A 67 4.82 2.76 30.93
C ILE A 67 4.74 2.90 29.41
N ASP A 68 5.84 3.33 28.81
CA ASP A 68 5.91 3.49 27.35
C ASP A 68 6.07 2.12 26.70
N VAL A 69 4.97 1.58 26.17
CA VAL A 69 4.96 0.32 25.42
C VAL A 69 4.64 0.59 23.97
N PHE A 70 5.38 -0.06 23.08
CA PHE A 70 5.22 0.06 21.64
C PHE A 70 4.94 -1.31 21.04
N GLY A 71 3.93 -1.40 20.19
CA GLY A 71 3.76 -2.52 19.27
C GLY A 71 4.54 -2.24 18.00
N ALA A 72 5.18 -3.26 17.43
CA ALA A 72 5.86 -3.12 16.15
C ALA A 72 5.65 -4.36 15.26
N VAL A 73 5.48 -4.13 13.96
CA VAL A 73 5.39 -5.16 12.92
C VAL A 73 6.46 -4.89 11.87
N PHE A 74 7.13 -5.96 11.46
CA PHE A 74 8.16 -5.95 10.43
C PHE A 74 7.67 -6.80 9.25
N LEU A 75 7.54 -6.19 8.09
CA LEU A 75 7.19 -6.84 6.84
C LEU A 75 8.45 -6.94 5.99
N GLU A 76 8.77 -8.16 5.57
CA GLU A 76 9.91 -8.46 4.71
C GLU A 76 9.42 -9.07 3.40
N ALA A 77 9.87 -8.52 2.27
CA ALA A 77 9.67 -9.08 0.96
C ALA A 77 11.01 -9.23 0.25
N TYR A 78 11.46 -10.47 0.04
CA TYR A 78 12.72 -10.80 -0.62
C TYR A 78 12.46 -11.41 -2.00
N TYR A 79 13.10 -10.86 -3.03
CA TYR A 79 12.96 -11.24 -4.43
C TYR A 79 14.34 -11.57 -5.01
N SER A 80 14.55 -12.81 -5.43
CA SER A 80 15.75 -13.17 -6.19
C SER A 80 15.77 -12.46 -7.53
N LEU A 81 16.91 -11.88 -7.89
CA LEU A 81 17.07 -11.18 -9.16
C LEU A 81 17.43 -12.18 -10.27
N PRO A 82 16.90 -12.01 -11.49
CA PRO A 82 17.20 -12.91 -12.59
C PRO A 82 18.67 -12.75 -12.99
N PHE A 83 19.43 -13.83 -12.88
CA PHE A 83 20.86 -13.85 -13.20
C PHE A 83 21.14 -14.33 -14.63
N ASN A 84 20.11 -14.72 -15.39
CA ASN A 84 20.28 -15.39 -16.69
C ASN A 84 19.07 -15.23 -17.65
N ASP A 85 18.49 -14.04 -17.77
CA ASP A 85 17.38 -13.80 -18.71
C ASP A 85 17.77 -12.88 -19.87
N THR A 86 17.63 -13.38 -21.09
CA THR A 86 18.08 -12.66 -22.31
C THR A 86 17.06 -11.71 -22.90
N GLN A 87 15.79 -11.84 -22.50
CA GLN A 87 14.73 -10.92 -22.87
C GLN A 87 13.96 -10.54 -21.60
N LEU A 88 14.09 -9.27 -21.19
CA LEU A 88 13.19 -8.68 -20.22
C LEU A 88 11.83 -8.49 -20.91
N GLN A 89 10.91 -9.42 -20.72
CA GLN A 89 9.52 -9.23 -21.13
C GLN A 89 8.91 -8.15 -20.22
N TYR A 90 8.64 -6.97 -20.78
CA TYR A 90 7.86 -5.94 -20.10
C TYR A 90 6.43 -5.96 -20.65
N PRO A 91 5.39 -5.94 -19.80
CA PRO A 91 5.44 -5.95 -18.33
C PRO A 91 5.91 -7.30 -17.76
N PRO A 92 6.51 -7.32 -16.56
CA PRO A 92 6.97 -8.56 -15.94
C PRO A 92 5.79 -9.54 -15.82
N VAL A 93 6.04 -10.83 -16.07
CA VAL A 93 5.06 -11.89 -15.77
C VAL A 93 5.02 -12.02 -14.25
N VAL A 94 4.17 -11.21 -13.62
CA VAL A 94 3.92 -11.29 -12.19
C VAL A 94 3.30 -12.67 -11.96
N SER A 95 3.93 -13.52 -11.14
CA SER A 95 3.28 -14.75 -10.70
C SER A 95 1.89 -14.36 -10.16
N ASP A 96 0.86 -15.12 -10.51
CA ASP A 96 -0.56 -14.89 -10.16
C ASP A 96 -0.86 -14.88 -8.63
N ARG A 97 0.21 -14.79 -7.82
CA ARG A 97 0.19 -14.43 -6.39
C ARG A 97 0.01 -12.94 -6.15
N SER A 98 -0.17 -12.13 -7.20
CA SER A 98 -0.61 -10.75 -7.01
C SER A 98 -2.02 -10.78 -6.44
N LEU A 99 -2.30 -9.99 -5.40
CA LEU A 99 -3.66 -9.77 -4.93
C LEU A 99 -4.42 -9.06 -6.05
N GLY A 100 -5.02 -9.82 -6.95
CA GLY A 100 -5.80 -9.27 -8.06
C GLY A 100 -6.94 -8.43 -7.51
N ARG A 101 -7.30 -7.36 -8.23
CA ARG A 101 -8.39 -6.44 -7.83
C ARG A 101 -9.68 -7.18 -7.50
N ARG A 102 -9.96 -8.27 -8.23
CA ARG A 102 -11.08 -9.17 -7.95
C ARG A 102 -11.05 -9.75 -6.53
N SER A 103 -9.91 -10.29 -6.09
CA SER A 103 -9.76 -10.84 -4.74
C SER A 103 -9.94 -9.76 -3.67
N VAL A 104 -9.46 -8.54 -3.95
CA VAL A 104 -9.69 -7.38 -3.06
C VAL A 104 -11.18 -7.02 -2.99
N TYR A 105 -11.87 -6.96 -4.13
CA TYR A 105 -13.31 -6.65 -4.18
C TYR A 105 -14.15 -7.70 -3.48
N GLU A 106 -13.88 -8.98 -3.71
CA GLU A 106 -14.53 -10.10 -3.00
C GLU A 106 -14.30 -10.00 -1.48
N SER A 107 -13.08 -9.64 -1.06
CA SER A 107 -12.77 -9.43 0.35
C SER A 107 -13.55 -8.25 0.94
N LEU A 108 -13.64 -7.12 0.22
CA LEU A 108 -14.39 -5.95 0.66
C LEU A 108 -15.90 -6.23 0.77
N ILE A 109 -16.47 -6.90 -0.23
CA ILE A 109 -17.87 -7.33 -0.22
C ILE A 109 -18.15 -8.20 1.00
N SER A 110 -17.33 -9.24 1.23
CA SER A 110 -17.46 -10.13 2.39
C SER A 110 -17.39 -9.37 3.72
N LYS A 111 -16.52 -8.37 3.83
CA LYS A 111 -16.41 -7.53 5.03
C LYS A 111 -17.63 -6.65 5.26
N PHE A 112 -18.22 -6.10 4.20
CA PHE A 112 -19.45 -5.34 4.30
C PHE A 112 -20.63 -6.22 4.70
N ASP A 113 -20.75 -7.40 4.07
CA ASP A 113 -21.79 -8.38 4.38
C ASP A 113 -21.68 -8.85 5.85
N ALA A 114 -20.45 -9.11 6.32
CA ALA A 114 -20.19 -9.51 7.71
C ALA A 114 -20.63 -8.45 8.75
N LYS A 115 -20.72 -7.18 8.34
CA LYS A 115 -21.20 -6.08 9.19
C LYS A 115 -22.67 -5.72 8.93
N GLY A 116 -23.39 -6.48 8.11
CA GLY A 116 -24.82 -6.32 7.85
C GLY A 116 -25.16 -5.29 6.77
N TYR A 117 -24.18 -4.89 5.95
CA TYR A 117 -24.41 -4.01 4.79
C TYR A 117 -24.48 -4.80 3.49
N PRO A 118 -25.22 -4.34 2.47
CA PRO A 118 -25.23 -4.99 1.17
C PRO A 118 -23.87 -4.80 0.47
N GLY A 119 -22.99 -5.80 0.54
CA GLY A 119 -21.58 -5.61 0.24
C GLY A 119 -21.28 -5.16 -1.18
N LYS A 120 -21.94 -5.74 -2.18
CA LYS A 120 -21.78 -5.33 -3.59
C LYS A 120 -22.21 -3.88 -3.81
N ALA A 121 -23.37 -3.49 -3.28
CA ALA A 121 -23.87 -2.13 -3.42
C ALA A 121 -22.98 -1.11 -2.70
N CYS A 122 -22.40 -1.48 -1.55
CA CYS A 122 -21.47 -0.62 -0.83
C CYS A 122 -20.15 -0.42 -1.53
N LEU A 123 -19.61 -1.47 -2.15
CA LEU A 123 -18.41 -1.35 -2.95
C LEU A 123 -18.64 -0.44 -4.18
N LEU A 124 -19.74 -0.64 -4.90
CA LEU A 124 -20.11 0.21 -6.04
C LEU A 124 -20.32 1.67 -5.64
N ARG A 125 -20.99 1.92 -4.50
CA ARG A 125 -21.14 3.27 -3.94
C ARG A 125 -19.78 3.91 -3.64
N SER A 126 -18.88 3.16 -3.00
CA SER A 126 -17.54 3.65 -2.65
C SER A 126 -16.71 4.02 -3.89
N ILE A 127 -16.78 3.22 -4.96
CA ILE A 127 -16.12 3.52 -6.24
C ILE A 127 -16.71 4.79 -6.87
N CYS A 128 -18.03 4.90 -6.91
CA CYS A 128 -18.69 6.09 -7.44
C CYS A 128 -18.31 7.35 -6.64
N GLU A 129 -18.36 7.29 -5.30
CA GLU A 129 -18.00 8.42 -4.43
C GLU A 129 -16.51 8.81 -4.57
N ALA A 130 -15.61 7.83 -4.72
CA ALA A 130 -14.19 8.05 -4.96
C ALA A 130 -13.91 8.67 -6.33
N ALA A 131 -14.77 8.40 -7.32
CA ALA A 131 -14.67 8.97 -8.66
C ALA A 131 -15.28 10.39 -8.72
N SER A 132 -16.31 10.68 -7.92
CA SER A 132 -16.92 12.02 -7.84
C SER A 132 -16.04 13.02 -7.11
N TYR A 133 -15.33 12.58 -6.06
CA TYR A 133 -14.37 13.38 -5.32
C TYR A 133 -13.00 12.77 -5.48
N SER A 134 -12.12 13.39 -6.28
CA SER A 134 -10.80 12.83 -6.50
C SER A 134 -10.11 12.57 -5.16
N MET A 135 -9.58 11.36 -4.97
CA MET A 135 -8.82 10.96 -3.79
C MET A 135 -7.51 11.75 -3.60
N GLN A 136 -7.25 12.75 -4.44
CA GLN A 136 -6.10 13.67 -4.39
C GLN A 136 -6.02 14.44 -3.06
N HIS A 137 -7.11 14.53 -2.30
CA HIS A 137 -7.08 15.10 -0.95
C HIS A 137 -6.39 14.19 0.08
N PHE A 138 -6.32 12.88 -0.17
CA PHE A 138 -5.53 11.95 0.64
C PHE A 138 -4.08 11.98 0.16
N ASN A 139 -3.27 12.78 0.84
CA ASN A 139 -1.83 12.84 0.55
C ASN A 139 -1.11 11.59 1.07
N GLY A 140 -0.22 11.03 0.25
CA GLY A 140 0.68 9.93 0.62
C GLY A 140 0.27 8.56 0.11
N VAL A 141 1.06 7.55 0.44
CA VAL A 141 0.96 6.17 -0.10
C VAL A 141 -0.42 5.55 0.07
N LEU A 142 -1.12 5.86 1.16
CA LEU A 142 -2.46 5.34 1.40
C LEU A 142 -3.49 5.91 0.43
N GLY A 143 -3.38 7.20 0.07
CA GLY A 143 -4.23 7.83 -0.94
C GLY A 143 -4.02 7.21 -2.31
N ASP A 144 -2.75 7.02 -2.70
CA ASP A 144 -2.39 6.34 -3.95
C ASP A 144 -2.92 4.90 -3.99
N LEU A 145 -2.85 4.17 -2.87
CA LEU A 145 -3.40 2.83 -2.76
C LEU A 145 -4.92 2.81 -2.99
N PHE A 146 -5.67 3.69 -2.33
CA PHE A 146 -7.11 3.78 -2.54
C PHE A 146 -7.47 4.20 -3.96
N HIS A 147 -6.70 5.13 -4.54
CA HIS A 147 -6.87 5.50 -5.94
C HIS A 147 -6.72 4.29 -6.85
N ILE A 148 -5.68 3.47 -6.67
CA ILE A 148 -5.46 2.25 -7.47
C ILE A 148 -6.60 1.23 -7.26
N LEU A 149 -7.11 1.08 -6.03
CA LEU A 149 -8.14 0.09 -5.72
C LEU A 149 -9.54 0.50 -6.21
N LEU A 150 -9.89 1.78 -6.09
CA LEU A 150 -11.25 2.30 -6.35
C LEU A 150 -11.39 2.99 -7.71
N THR A 151 -10.35 2.96 -8.54
CA THR A 151 -10.38 3.48 -9.91
C THR A 151 -10.24 2.31 -10.89
N PRO A 152 -11.32 1.55 -11.17
CA PRO A 152 -11.26 0.34 -11.99
C PRO A 152 -10.67 0.55 -13.39
N SER A 153 -10.78 1.75 -13.97
CA SER A 153 -10.18 2.12 -15.26
C SER A 153 -8.65 2.01 -15.33
N THR A 154 -7.96 2.01 -14.18
CA THR A 154 -6.49 1.95 -14.11
C THR A 154 -5.90 0.55 -14.33
N SER A 155 -6.71 -0.51 -14.35
CA SER A 155 -6.21 -1.86 -14.69
C SER A 155 -6.54 -2.26 -16.12
N SER A 156 -5.64 -3.05 -16.69
CA SER A 156 -5.82 -3.70 -18.00
C SER A 156 -6.91 -4.78 -18.02
N ASP A 157 -7.50 -5.11 -16.86
CA ASP A 157 -8.54 -6.14 -16.69
C ASP A 157 -9.94 -5.64 -17.09
N SER A 158 -10.04 -4.39 -17.58
CA SER A 158 -11.27 -3.71 -18.01
C SER A 158 -12.06 -4.41 -19.13
N LYS A 159 -11.59 -5.55 -19.65
CA LYS A 159 -12.26 -6.36 -20.67
C LYS A 159 -12.99 -7.59 -20.14
N GLU A 160 -12.89 -7.89 -18.84
CA GLU A 160 -13.63 -9.02 -18.25
C GLU A 160 -15.04 -8.56 -17.85
N ASP A 161 -16.07 -9.34 -18.21
CA ASP A 161 -17.48 -9.02 -17.92
C ASP A 161 -17.73 -8.75 -16.43
N TYR A 162 -16.95 -9.38 -15.55
CA TYR A 162 -16.99 -9.17 -14.10
C TYR A 162 -16.77 -7.70 -13.70
N PHE A 163 -15.90 -6.97 -14.42
CA PHE A 163 -15.52 -5.61 -14.08
C PHE A 163 -16.48 -4.54 -14.61
N LEU A 164 -17.43 -4.90 -15.46
CA LEU A 164 -18.32 -3.97 -16.15
C LEU A 164 -19.14 -3.10 -15.20
N GLU A 165 -19.75 -3.70 -14.17
CA GLU A 165 -20.56 -2.96 -13.20
C GLU A 165 -19.72 -1.96 -12.37
N TYR A 166 -18.48 -2.31 -12.06
CA TYR A 166 -17.58 -1.43 -11.31
C TYR A 166 -17.12 -0.24 -12.16
N TRP A 167 -16.89 -0.48 -13.45
CA TRP A 167 -16.55 0.58 -14.40
C TRP A 167 -17.70 1.57 -14.61
N GLN A 168 -18.94 1.07 -14.69
CA GLN A 168 -20.14 1.92 -14.74
C GLN A 168 -20.29 2.78 -13.49
N ALA A 169 -19.97 2.24 -12.31
CA ALA A 169 -19.98 3.01 -11.06
C ALA A 169 -18.94 4.14 -11.07
N GLU A 170 -17.73 3.88 -11.56
CA GLU A 170 -16.68 4.89 -11.74
C GLU A 170 -17.14 5.98 -12.72
N GLU A 171 -17.62 5.60 -13.90
CA GLU A 171 -18.11 6.52 -14.92
C GLU A 171 -19.24 7.42 -14.41
N THR A 172 -20.17 6.84 -13.64
CA THR A 172 -21.27 7.57 -13.01
C THR A 172 -20.71 8.64 -12.05
N GLY A 173 -19.75 8.29 -11.21
CA GLY A 173 -19.10 9.21 -10.29
C GLY A 173 -18.34 10.32 -11.00
N THR A 174 -17.58 10.00 -12.05
CA THR A 174 -16.81 10.97 -12.84
C THR A 174 -17.70 11.96 -13.61
N ASN A 175 -18.74 11.47 -14.29
CA ASN A 175 -19.54 12.28 -15.21
C ASN A 175 -20.72 12.98 -14.54
N THR A 176 -21.45 12.26 -13.68
CA THR A 176 -22.72 12.76 -13.11
C THR A 176 -22.56 13.25 -11.68
N GLN A 177 -21.51 12.80 -10.98
CA GLN A 177 -21.29 13.04 -9.55
C GLN A 177 -22.48 12.64 -8.67
N ASN A 178 -23.37 11.79 -9.19
CA ASN A 178 -24.59 11.36 -8.51
C ASN A 178 -24.55 9.85 -8.27
N CYS A 179 -24.24 9.47 -7.04
CA CYS A 179 -24.14 8.06 -6.61
C CYS A 179 -25.42 7.52 -5.96
N GLU A 180 -26.57 8.20 -6.12
CA GLU A 180 -27.85 7.80 -5.52
C GLU A 180 -28.37 6.45 -6.04
N SER A 181 -27.92 6.00 -7.21
CA SER A 181 -28.21 4.66 -7.74
C SER A 181 -27.76 3.54 -6.80
N TYR A 182 -26.83 3.81 -5.89
CA TYR A 182 -26.30 2.86 -4.91
C TYR A 182 -26.76 3.14 -3.46
N ASN A 183 -27.92 3.79 -3.30
CA ASN A 183 -28.49 4.18 -1.99
C ASN A 183 -28.78 3.03 -1.02
N ALA A 184 -28.81 1.77 -1.49
CA ALA A 184 -28.97 0.59 -0.64
C ALA A 184 -27.84 0.50 0.40
N CYS A 185 -26.67 1.04 0.08
CA CYS A 185 -25.59 1.20 1.02
C CYS A 185 -25.73 2.51 1.81
N ARG A 186 -25.67 2.43 3.14
CA ARG A 186 -25.78 3.57 4.06
C ARG A 186 -24.44 4.09 4.61
N ILE A 187 -23.35 3.44 4.23
CA ILE A 187 -21.99 3.82 4.63
C ILE A 187 -21.33 4.58 3.48
N ASN A 188 -20.46 5.52 3.84
CA ASN A 188 -19.73 6.33 2.89
C ASN A 188 -18.31 5.78 2.71
N LEU A 189 -17.62 6.27 1.67
CA LEU A 189 -16.22 5.95 1.40
C LEU A 189 -15.28 6.07 2.62
N LEU A 190 -15.47 7.08 3.48
CA LEU A 190 -14.64 7.26 4.68
C LEU A 190 -14.83 6.12 5.69
N ASP A 191 -16.01 5.49 5.71
CA ASP A 191 -16.27 4.38 6.60
C ASP A 191 -15.44 3.17 6.19
N LEU A 192 -15.08 3.00 4.90
CA LEU A 192 -14.21 1.92 4.38
C LEU A 192 -12.91 1.79 5.19
N MET A 193 -12.33 2.92 5.60
CA MET A 193 -11.09 2.95 6.41
C MET A 193 -11.29 2.37 7.81
N SER A 194 -12.50 2.44 8.37
CA SER A 194 -12.84 1.82 9.65
C SER A 194 -13.00 0.30 9.58
N PHE A 195 -13.16 -0.28 8.38
CA PHE A 195 -13.28 -1.72 8.18
C PHE A 195 -11.93 -2.44 8.16
N ILE A 196 -10.81 -1.70 8.05
CA ILE A 196 -9.45 -2.22 8.06
C ILE A 196 -8.91 -2.38 9.51
N LYS A 197 -9.73 -2.09 10.54
CA LYS A 197 -9.42 -2.34 11.95
C LYS A 197 -9.64 -3.80 12.34
#